data_AF-A0AAD9FD29-F1
#
_entry.id   AF-A0AAD9FD29-F1
#
_cell.length_a   1.000
_cell.length_b   1.000
_cell.length_c   1.000
_cell.angle_alpha   90.00
_cell.angle_beta   90.00
_cell.angle_gamma   90.00
#
_symmetry.space_group_name_H-M   'P 1'
#
loop_
_entity.id
_entity.type
_entity.pdbx_description
1 polymer ?
#
loop_
_entity_poly.entity_id
_entity_poly.type
_entity_poly.pdbx_seq_one_letter_code
_entity_poly.pdbx_strand_id
1 'polypeptide(L)'
;MGQVQLRMKQDVATRWNSTYYMLQRVIEIKEPLVSTLALINPLLPALTPEEWDITKEVCDILKPFEEVTVEMSSESFVTGSKAILMARGLQRIVAHRQRNPSIHEPVKGMVNFLAADLEKRFGQVERVRVLAETTLLGPRFKKHAFVNERNAEETVKSVPQFWADFEERVTTLRPGIQNPITEAMLEIKGFLAEPLIPRKADPLEWWRVRALVYHNVCTIMKTRLCIVATSVPSERVFSKTGQIITDRRNRLSPSKMRELVFLNPNL
;
A
#
# COMPACT_ATOMS: atom_id res chain seq x y z
N MET A 1 -21.90 10.87 -32.21
CA MET A 1 -21.85 10.67 -30.74
C MET A 1 -20.46 11.08 -30.29
N GLY A 2 -20.35 12.11 -29.44
CA GLY A 2 -19.05 12.66 -29.04
C GLY A 2 -18.34 11.72 -28.08
N GLN A 3 -17.38 10.94 -28.58
CA GLN A 3 -16.41 10.28 -27.72
C GLN A 3 -15.65 11.34 -26.91
N VAL A 4 -15.39 11.06 -25.64
CA VAL A 4 -14.59 11.93 -24.78
C VAL A 4 -13.21 12.09 -25.42
N GLN A 5 -12.81 13.34 -25.70
CA GLN A 5 -11.51 13.61 -26.31
C GLN A 5 -10.38 13.26 -25.34
N LEU A 6 -9.61 12.22 -25.67
CA LEU A 6 -8.45 11.80 -24.89
C LEU A 6 -7.18 12.49 -25.41
N ARG A 7 -6.33 12.94 -24.49
CA ARG A 7 -4.99 13.50 -24.80
C ARG A 7 -3.90 12.47 -24.53
N MET A 8 -2.75 12.57 -25.20
CA MET A 8 -1.59 11.76 -24.80
C MET A 8 -1.18 12.07 -23.36
N LYS A 9 -0.67 11.07 -22.66
CA LYS A 9 -0.04 11.23 -21.34
C LYS A 9 1.45 11.02 -21.54
N GLN A 10 2.26 11.95 -21.05
CA GLN A 10 3.72 11.78 -21.07
C GLN A 10 4.18 11.03 -19.83
N ASP A 11 5.23 10.22 -20.02
CA ASP A 11 5.95 9.59 -18.93
C ASP A 11 6.65 10.64 -18.06
N VAL A 12 6.73 10.36 -16.77
CA VAL A 12 7.41 11.18 -15.76
C VAL A 12 8.33 10.25 -14.98
N ALA A 13 9.63 10.35 -15.26
CA ALA A 13 10.64 9.41 -14.78
C ALA A 13 10.67 9.21 -13.25
N THR A 14 10.20 10.20 -12.47
CA THR A 14 10.16 10.13 -11.00
C THR A 14 8.95 9.37 -10.44
N ARG A 15 8.00 8.97 -11.28
CA ARG A 15 6.77 8.26 -10.86
C ARG A 15 6.45 7.13 -11.83
N TRP A 16 6.78 5.90 -11.45
CA TRP A 16 6.61 4.73 -12.32
C TRP A 16 5.18 4.55 -12.87
N ASN A 17 4.12 4.90 -12.10
CA ASN A 17 2.74 4.81 -12.58
C ASN A 17 2.49 5.66 -13.84
N SER A 18 3.27 6.73 -14.06
CA SER A 18 3.13 7.57 -15.25
C SER A 18 3.47 6.81 -16.53
N THR A 19 4.47 5.93 -16.49
CA THR A 19 4.81 5.03 -17.60
C THR A 19 3.63 4.11 -17.90
N TYR A 20 3.04 3.49 -16.87
CA TYR A 20 1.84 2.66 -17.02
C TYR A 20 0.67 3.43 -17.64
N TYR A 21 0.36 4.62 -17.12
CA TYR A 21 -0.73 5.45 -17.65
C TYR A 21 -0.48 5.94 -19.08
N MET A 22 0.78 6.19 -19.45
CA MET A 22 1.16 6.51 -20.83
C MET A 22 0.88 5.33 -21.74
N LEU A 23 1.37 4.12 -21.42
CA LEU A 23 1.17 2.92 -22.24
C LEU A 23 -0.32 2.58 -22.37
N GLN A 24 -1.07 2.62 -21.26
CA GLN A 24 -2.52 2.43 -21.26
C GLN A 24 -3.21 3.45 -22.18
N ARG A 25 -2.82 4.73 -22.11
CA ARG A 25 -3.36 5.77 -22.98
C ARG A 25 -3.04 5.51 -24.45
N VAL A 26 -1.81 5.11 -24.76
CA VAL A 26 -1.38 4.80 -26.14
C VAL A 26 -2.21 3.64 -26.72
N ILE A 27 -2.55 2.63 -25.92
CA ILE A 27 -3.46 1.55 -26.32
C ILE A 27 -4.88 2.09 -26.57
N GLU A 28 -5.43 2.92 -25.67
CA GLU A 28 -6.78 3.50 -25.79
C GLU A 28 -6.96 4.33 -27.06
N ILE A 29 -5.90 5.04 -27.49
CA ILE A 29 -5.94 5.95 -28.64
C ILE A 29 -5.25 5.38 -29.89
N LYS A 30 -5.05 4.05 -29.96
CA LYS A 30 -4.31 3.39 -31.04
C LYS A 30 -4.73 3.88 -32.45
N GLU A 31 -6.02 3.81 -32.77
CA GLU A 31 -6.52 4.16 -34.11
C GLU A 31 -6.27 5.62 -34.51
N PRO A 32 -6.67 6.64 -33.71
CA PRO A 32 -6.38 8.02 -34.04
C PRO A 32 -4.88 8.33 -34.01
N LEU A 33 -4.09 7.67 -33.14
CA LEU A 33 -2.64 7.86 -33.08
C LEU A 33 -1.96 7.39 -34.37
N VAL A 34 -2.23 6.16 -34.80
CA VAL A 34 -1.67 5.58 -36.03
C VAL A 34 -2.07 6.40 -37.25
N SER A 35 -3.35 6.79 -37.35
CA SER A 35 -3.85 7.61 -38.45
C SER A 35 -3.17 8.99 -38.49
N THR A 36 -3.01 9.64 -37.35
CA THR A 36 -2.39 10.97 -37.26
C THR A 36 -0.89 10.91 -37.56
N LEU A 37 -0.18 9.90 -37.06
CA LEU A 37 1.25 9.70 -37.35
C LEU A 37 1.49 9.46 -38.84
N ALA A 38 0.63 8.68 -39.50
CA ALA A 38 0.70 8.46 -40.94
C ALA A 38 0.50 9.74 -41.77
N LEU A 39 -0.20 10.75 -41.23
CA LEU A 39 -0.41 12.05 -41.89
C LEU A 39 0.70 13.05 -41.60
N ILE A 40 1.18 13.12 -40.35
CA ILE A 40 2.08 14.18 -39.88
C ILE A 40 3.55 13.80 -40.03
N ASN A 41 3.91 12.52 -39.81
CA ASN A 41 5.29 12.06 -39.93
C ASN A 41 5.35 10.59 -40.39
N PRO A 42 5.16 10.34 -41.70
CA PRO A 42 5.12 8.98 -42.26
C PRO A 42 6.44 8.20 -42.12
N LEU A 43 7.56 8.90 -41.89
CA LEU A 43 8.89 8.30 -41.74
C LEU A 43 9.16 7.81 -40.31
N LEU A 44 8.31 8.18 -39.34
CA LEU A 44 8.45 7.67 -37.98
C LEU A 44 8.07 6.18 -37.96
N PRO A 45 8.92 5.28 -37.41
CA PRO A 45 8.59 3.87 -37.29
C PRO A 45 7.30 3.67 -36.50
N ALA A 46 6.31 3.02 -37.11
CA ALA A 46 5.09 2.62 -36.44
C ALA A 46 5.33 1.34 -35.63
N LEU A 47 4.66 1.21 -34.49
CA LEU A 47 4.66 -0.02 -33.72
C LEU A 47 4.03 -1.15 -34.55
N THR A 48 4.75 -2.27 -34.63
CA THR A 48 4.30 -3.52 -35.24
C THR A 48 3.11 -4.12 -34.48
N PRO A 49 2.31 -5.00 -35.11
CA PRO A 49 1.23 -5.70 -34.41
C PRO A 49 1.70 -6.44 -33.15
N GLU A 50 2.87 -7.06 -33.21
CA GLU A 50 3.49 -7.74 -32.07
C GLU A 50 3.85 -6.76 -30.94
N GLU A 51 4.45 -5.60 -31.25
CA GLU A 51 4.75 -4.59 -30.24
C GLU A 51 3.49 -4.03 -29.56
N TRP A 52 2.38 -3.90 -30.30
CA TRP A 52 1.09 -3.54 -29.71
C TRP A 52 0.59 -4.60 -28.72
N ASP A 53 0.75 -5.88 -29.04
CA ASP A 53 0.31 -6.97 -28.17
C ASP A 53 1.23 -7.11 -26.94
N ILE A 54 2.55 -6.96 -27.11
CA ILE A 54 3.51 -6.83 -26.00
C ILE A 54 3.13 -5.66 -25.09
N THR A 55 2.77 -4.50 -25.65
CA THR A 55 2.40 -3.31 -24.85
C THR A 55 1.15 -3.55 -24.01
N LYS A 56 0.15 -4.26 -24.54
CA LYS A 56 -1.04 -4.67 -23.78
C LYS A 56 -0.66 -5.63 -22.66
N GLU A 57 0.17 -6.63 -22.96
CA GLU A 57 0.59 -7.62 -21.98
C GLU A 57 1.40 -6.99 -20.82
N VAL A 58 2.27 -6.03 -21.13
CA VAL A 58 2.97 -5.20 -20.13
C VAL A 58 1.96 -4.46 -19.24
N CYS A 59 0.95 -3.82 -19.83
CA CYS A 59 -0.08 -3.14 -19.05
C CYS A 59 -0.86 -4.10 -18.15
N ASP A 60 -1.20 -5.30 -18.64
CA ASP A 60 -1.92 -6.31 -17.86
C ASP A 60 -1.11 -6.82 -16.66
N ILE A 61 0.22 -6.89 -16.78
CA ILE A 61 1.12 -7.27 -15.68
C ILE A 61 1.30 -6.13 -14.68
N LEU A 62 1.41 -4.89 -15.15
CA LEU A 62 1.64 -3.72 -14.29
C LEU A 62 0.37 -3.23 -13.58
N LYS A 63 -0.81 -3.47 -14.16
CA LYS A 63 -2.11 -3.10 -13.57
C LYS A 63 -2.27 -3.47 -12.09
N PRO A 64 -2.04 -4.72 -11.63
CA PRO A 64 -2.17 -5.05 -10.21
C PRO A 64 -1.18 -4.28 -9.31
N PHE A 65 0.01 -3.94 -9.81
CA PHE A 65 0.96 -3.10 -9.07
C PHE A 65 0.45 -1.66 -8.95
N GLU A 66 -0.19 -1.14 -9.99
CA GLU A 66 -0.80 0.18 -9.99
C GLU A 66 -1.94 0.23 -8.97
N GLU A 67 -2.86 -0.74 -9.03
CA GLU A 67 -4.01 -0.83 -8.12
C GLU A 67 -3.56 -0.93 -6.66
N VAL A 68 -2.56 -1.78 -6.37
CA VAL A 68 -1.98 -1.90 -5.04
C VAL A 68 -1.30 -0.61 -4.60
N THR A 69 -0.56 0.05 -5.49
CA THR A 69 0.14 1.29 -5.17
C THR A 69 -0.86 2.40 -4.83
N VAL A 70 -1.93 2.54 -5.61
CA VAL A 70 -2.99 3.52 -5.35
C VAL A 70 -3.68 3.24 -4.01
N GLU A 71 -4.08 2.00 -3.76
CA GLU A 71 -4.73 1.57 -2.53
C GLU A 71 -3.86 1.83 -1.29
N MET A 72 -2.55 1.54 -1.39
CA MET A 72 -1.59 1.68 -0.29
C MET A 72 -1.06 3.11 -0.10
N SER A 73 -1.30 4.00 -1.08
CA SER A 73 -0.98 5.43 -1.03
C SER A 73 -2.11 6.29 -0.46
N SER A 74 -3.21 5.66 -0.07
CA SER A 74 -4.34 6.33 0.56
C SER A 74 -4.00 6.78 1.98
N GLU A 75 -4.57 7.92 2.38
CA GLU A 75 -4.54 8.45 3.75
C GLU A 75 -5.95 8.49 4.38
N SER A 76 -6.99 8.14 3.62
CA SER A 76 -8.39 8.19 4.07
C SER A 76 -8.85 6.94 4.80
N PHE A 77 -8.03 5.89 4.83
CA PHE A 77 -8.32 4.64 5.53
C PHE A 77 -7.04 3.92 5.96
N VAL A 78 -7.18 2.95 6.87
CA VAL A 78 -6.06 2.13 7.34
C VAL A 78 -5.47 1.29 6.20
N THR A 79 -4.22 1.58 5.84
CA THR A 79 -3.43 0.85 4.83
C THR A 79 -2.45 -0.15 5.44
N GLY A 80 -1.87 0.10 6.62
CA GLY A 80 -0.83 -0.74 7.23
C GLY A 80 -1.23 -2.22 7.34
N SER A 81 -2.46 -2.47 7.79
CA SER A 81 -3.02 -3.83 7.93
C SER A 81 -3.25 -4.57 6.60
N LYS A 82 -3.12 -3.89 5.45
CA LYS A 82 -3.23 -4.48 4.11
C LYS A 82 -1.86 -4.89 3.56
N ALA A 83 -0.75 -4.42 4.13
CA ALA A 83 0.58 -4.55 3.54
C ALA A 83 1.00 -5.99 3.24
N ILE A 84 0.88 -6.89 4.23
CA ILE A 84 1.21 -8.32 4.04
C ILE A 84 0.32 -8.93 2.95
N LEU A 85 -0.98 -8.68 3.01
CA LEU A 85 -1.93 -9.23 2.04
C LEU A 85 -1.64 -8.75 0.60
N MET A 86 -1.35 -7.46 0.43
CA MET A 86 -1.06 -6.88 -0.89
C MET A 86 0.25 -7.40 -1.46
N ALA A 87 1.31 -7.46 -0.65
CA ALA A 87 2.59 -8.02 -1.07
C ALA A 87 2.45 -9.47 -1.53
N ARG A 88 1.74 -10.30 -0.74
CA ARG A 88 1.43 -11.69 -1.11
C ARG A 88 0.56 -11.81 -2.36
N GLY A 89 -0.41 -10.91 -2.51
CA GLY A 89 -1.26 -10.84 -3.70
C GLY A 89 -0.42 -10.64 -4.95
N LEU A 90 0.50 -9.66 -4.93
CA LEU A 90 1.42 -9.41 -6.04
C LEU A 90 2.34 -10.60 -6.31
N GLN A 91 2.95 -11.18 -5.28
CA GLN A 91 3.80 -12.38 -5.42
C GLN A 91 3.05 -13.53 -6.11
N ARG A 92 1.80 -13.78 -5.72
CA ARG A 92 0.95 -14.82 -6.35
C ARG A 92 0.62 -14.52 -7.80
N ILE A 93 0.25 -13.28 -8.11
CA ILE A 93 -0.08 -12.85 -9.47
C ILE A 93 1.14 -13.02 -10.37
N VAL A 94 2.30 -12.53 -9.94
CA VAL A 94 3.54 -12.65 -10.72
C VAL A 94 3.95 -14.11 -10.89
N ALA A 95 3.89 -14.93 -9.84
CA ALA A 95 4.20 -16.36 -9.94
C ALA A 95 3.26 -17.10 -10.90
N HIS A 96 1.98 -16.72 -10.98
CA HIS A 96 1.06 -17.26 -11.97
C HIS A 96 1.47 -16.86 -13.40
N ARG A 97 1.85 -15.59 -13.61
CA ARG A 97 2.32 -15.10 -14.92
C ARG A 97 3.62 -15.77 -15.36
N GLN A 98 4.54 -16.06 -14.45
CA GLN A 98 5.80 -16.78 -14.78
C GLN A 98 5.56 -18.17 -15.37
N ARG A 99 4.44 -18.82 -15.03
CA ARG A 99 4.10 -20.17 -15.51
C ARG A 99 3.33 -20.15 -16.82
N ASN A 100 2.95 -18.98 -17.33
CA ASN A 100 2.22 -18.87 -18.58
C ASN A 100 3.18 -19.11 -19.77
N PRO A 101 3.01 -20.18 -20.57
CA PRO A 101 3.90 -20.46 -21.70
C PRO A 101 3.68 -19.51 -22.89
N SER A 102 2.55 -18.80 -22.94
CA SER A 102 2.16 -17.93 -24.06
C SER A 102 2.59 -16.47 -23.90
N ILE A 103 3.45 -16.17 -22.93
CA ILE A 103 3.96 -14.82 -22.68
C ILE A 103 5.05 -14.46 -23.70
N HIS A 104 5.03 -13.23 -24.23
CA HIS A 104 6.08 -12.77 -25.15
C HIS A 104 7.43 -12.70 -24.42
N GLU A 105 8.53 -13.00 -25.10
CA GLU A 105 9.86 -13.12 -24.48
C GLU A 105 10.33 -11.84 -23.75
N PRO A 106 10.13 -10.61 -24.28
CA PRO A 106 10.46 -9.39 -23.53
C PRO A 106 9.67 -9.26 -22.22
N VAL A 107 8.42 -9.69 -22.25
CA VAL A 107 7.52 -9.64 -21.09
C VAL A 107 7.91 -10.70 -20.06
N LYS A 108 8.34 -11.89 -20.51
CA LYS A 108 8.86 -12.95 -19.63
C LYS A 108 10.07 -12.47 -18.83
N GLY A 109 10.99 -11.75 -19.47
CA GLY A 109 12.11 -11.09 -18.80
C GLY A 109 11.66 -10.15 -17.68
N MET A 110 10.67 -9.30 -17.97
CA MET A 110 10.06 -8.39 -16.99
C MET A 110 9.42 -9.14 -15.81
N VAL A 111 8.63 -10.18 -16.08
CA VAL A 111 7.96 -10.97 -15.03
C VAL A 111 8.99 -11.66 -14.13
N ASN A 112 10.06 -12.22 -14.69
CA ASN A 112 11.13 -12.83 -13.90
C ASN A 112 11.85 -11.82 -13.00
N PHE A 113 12.11 -10.61 -13.53
CA PHE A 113 12.68 -9.53 -12.74
C PHE A 113 11.74 -9.11 -11.59
N LEU A 114 10.45 -8.92 -11.88
CA LEU A 114 9.44 -8.59 -10.86
C LEU A 114 9.33 -9.66 -9.77
N ALA A 115 9.39 -10.94 -10.14
CA ALA A 115 9.35 -12.04 -9.18
C ALA A 115 10.55 -11.99 -8.23
N ALA A 116 11.75 -11.82 -8.78
CA ALA A 116 12.97 -11.74 -8.00
C ALA A 116 12.98 -10.52 -7.06
N ASP A 117 12.55 -9.34 -7.54
CA ASP A 117 12.52 -8.13 -6.72
C ASP A 117 11.43 -8.17 -5.63
N LEU A 118 10.26 -8.74 -5.94
CA LEU A 118 9.22 -8.97 -4.93
C LEU A 118 9.69 -9.94 -3.84
N GLU A 119 10.39 -11.01 -4.19
CA GLU A 119 10.93 -11.94 -3.20
C GLU A 119 12.02 -11.27 -2.36
N LYS A 120 12.94 -10.55 -3.00
CA LYS A 120 14.00 -9.81 -2.31
C LYS A 120 13.45 -8.80 -1.29
N ARG A 121 12.41 -8.06 -1.65
CA ARG A 121 11.85 -6.99 -0.80
C ARG A 121 10.80 -7.48 0.19
N PHE A 122 9.99 -8.46 -0.19
CA PHE A 122 8.80 -8.86 0.55
C PHE A 122 8.75 -10.34 0.95
N GLY A 123 9.75 -11.16 0.61
CA GLY A 123 9.79 -12.58 0.99
C GLY A 123 9.72 -12.81 2.51
N GLN A 124 10.18 -11.85 3.31
CA GLN A 124 10.10 -11.89 4.77
C GLN A 124 9.13 -10.85 5.37
N VAL A 125 8.17 -10.34 4.57
CA VAL A 125 7.26 -9.27 5.03
C VAL A 125 6.46 -9.64 6.29
N GLU A 126 6.14 -10.92 6.47
CA GLU A 126 5.44 -11.44 7.64
C GLU A 126 6.27 -11.44 8.93
N ARG A 127 7.61 -11.38 8.82
CA ARG A 127 8.52 -11.30 9.97
C ARG A 127 8.75 -9.86 10.42
N VAL A 128 8.32 -8.88 9.63
CA VAL A 128 8.42 -7.47 10.01
C VAL A 128 7.40 -7.21 11.12
N ARG A 129 7.87 -7.24 12.38
CA ARG A 129 7.04 -7.15 13.60
C ARG A 129 5.93 -6.11 13.50
N VAL A 130 6.26 -4.89 13.11
CA VAL A 130 5.30 -3.79 13.00
C VAL A 130 4.17 -4.10 12.01
N LEU A 131 4.49 -4.63 10.82
CA LEU A 131 3.50 -4.98 9.81
C LEU A 131 2.67 -6.20 10.23
N ALA A 132 3.31 -7.18 10.86
CA ALA A 132 2.65 -8.38 11.36
C ALA A 132 1.64 -8.04 12.47
N GLU A 133 2.05 -7.27 13.47
CA GLU A 133 1.18 -6.81 14.56
C GLU A 133 0.02 -5.96 14.02
N THR A 134 0.33 -5.02 13.12
CA THR A 134 -0.69 -4.16 12.48
C THR A 134 -1.71 -4.97 11.68
N THR A 135 -1.27 -6.00 10.98
CA THR A 135 -2.12 -6.90 10.20
C THR A 135 -2.97 -7.78 11.12
N LEU A 136 -2.38 -8.33 12.18
CA LEU A 136 -3.08 -9.17 13.15
C LEU A 136 -4.19 -8.39 13.87
N LEU A 137 -3.92 -7.17 14.31
CA LEU A 137 -4.88 -6.27 14.97
C LEU A 137 -5.93 -5.72 14.02
N GLY A 138 -5.80 -5.97 12.70
CA GLY A 138 -6.80 -5.62 11.71
C GLY A 138 -7.97 -6.61 11.69
N PRO A 139 -9.21 -6.20 12.03
CA PRO A 139 -10.37 -7.11 12.07
C PRO A 139 -10.79 -7.66 10.70
N ARG A 140 -10.24 -7.12 9.60
CA ARG A 140 -10.52 -7.55 8.22
C ARG A 140 -9.84 -8.87 7.85
N PHE A 141 -8.69 -9.18 8.44
CA PHE A 141 -7.85 -10.30 7.98
C PHE A 141 -7.34 -11.17 9.13
N LYS A 142 -6.86 -10.58 10.23
CA LYS A 142 -6.28 -11.31 11.37
C LYS A 142 -5.20 -12.29 10.89
N LYS A 143 -5.20 -13.54 11.40
CA LYS A 143 -4.26 -14.60 11.01
C LYS A 143 -4.37 -15.01 9.53
N HIS A 144 -5.50 -14.80 8.87
CA HIS A 144 -5.72 -15.22 7.49
C HIS A 144 -4.87 -14.43 6.48
N ALA A 145 -4.29 -13.30 6.89
CA ALA A 145 -3.34 -12.57 6.06
C ALA A 145 -1.96 -13.24 5.94
N PHE A 146 -1.63 -14.23 6.77
CA PHE A 146 -0.33 -14.90 6.80
C PHE A 146 -0.31 -16.18 5.94
N VAL A 147 0.79 -16.48 5.24
CA VAL A 147 1.05 -17.79 4.60
C VAL A 147 1.52 -18.73 5.69
N ASN A 148 2.43 -18.23 6.50
CA ASN A 148 3.16 -19.04 7.44
C ASN A 148 2.45 -18.97 8.79
N GLU A 149 1.79 -20.07 9.15
CA GLU A 149 1.09 -20.20 10.42
C GLU A 149 2.00 -19.90 11.62
N ARG A 150 3.28 -20.28 11.53
CA ARG A 150 4.27 -19.99 12.58
C ARG A 150 4.49 -18.49 12.75
N ASN A 151 4.61 -17.72 11.66
CA ASN A 151 4.75 -16.25 11.76
C ASN A 151 3.48 -15.64 12.39
N ALA A 152 2.29 -16.14 12.04
CA ALA A 152 1.04 -15.70 12.64
C ALA A 152 1.00 -15.99 14.14
N GLU A 153 1.41 -17.19 14.57
CA GLU A 153 1.47 -17.58 15.97
C GLU A 153 2.51 -16.79 16.78
N GLU A 154 3.69 -16.58 16.21
CA GLU A 154 4.73 -15.75 16.83
C GLU A 154 4.23 -14.31 17.03
N THR A 155 3.50 -13.76 16.06
CA THR A 155 2.87 -12.43 16.17
C THR A 155 1.80 -12.39 17.27
N VAL A 156 0.98 -13.45 17.39
CA VAL A 156 -0.05 -13.53 18.45
C VAL A 156 0.60 -13.51 19.84
N LYS A 157 1.77 -14.13 19.98
CA LYS A 157 2.54 -14.13 21.23
C LYS A 157 3.23 -12.78 21.49
N SER A 158 3.61 -12.04 20.43
CA SER A 158 4.35 -10.78 20.57
C SER A 158 3.47 -9.60 21.00
N VAL A 159 2.18 -9.58 20.64
CA VAL A 159 1.29 -8.45 20.94
C VAL A 159 1.06 -8.25 22.45
N PRO A 160 0.74 -9.28 23.26
CA PRO A 160 0.65 -9.13 24.71
C PRO A 160 1.99 -8.74 25.35
N GLN A 161 3.11 -9.24 24.81
CA GLN A 161 4.43 -8.88 25.31
C GLN A 161 4.74 -7.40 25.08
N PHE A 162 4.35 -6.86 23.91
CA PHE A 162 4.46 -5.43 23.65
C PHE A 162 3.67 -4.59 24.67
N TRP A 163 2.49 -5.06 25.09
CA TRP A 163 1.71 -4.41 26.14
C TRP A 163 2.46 -4.43 27.48
N ALA A 164 3.05 -5.56 27.84
CA ALA A 164 3.85 -5.68 29.06
C ALA A 164 5.02 -4.67 29.07
N ASP A 165 5.76 -4.58 27.97
CA ASP A 165 6.88 -3.64 27.80
C ASP A 165 6.42 -2.17 27.85
N PHE A 166 5.18 -1.90 27.38
CA PHE A 166 4.56 -0.58 27.44
C PHE A 166 4.11 -0.25 28.86
N GLU A 167 3.48 -1.19 29.56
CA GLU A 167 3.04 -1.01 30.93
C GLU A 167 4.21 -0.89 31.90
N GLU A 168 5.30 -1.63 31.75
CA GLU A 168 6.50 -1.47 32.60
C GLU A 168 6.98 -0.01 32.66
N ARG A 169 6.91 0.69 31.52
CA ARG A 169 7.23 2.13 31.41
C ARG A 169 6.20 3.04 32.08
N VAL A 170 4.95 2.59 32.22
CA VAL A 170 3.81 3.34 32.79
C VAL A 170 3.57 2.98 34.27
N THR A 171 3.91 1.77 34.74
CA THR A 171 3.75 1.31 36.13
C THR A 171 4.68 2.02 37.11
N THR A 172 5.72 2.72 36.63
CA THR A 172 6.42 3.73 37.43
C THR A 172 5.50 4.86 37.93
N LEU A 173 4.28 4.98 37.37
CA LEU A 173 3.29 5.99 37.71
C LEU A 173 2.06 5.45 38.46
N ARG A 174 1.82 4.12 38.51
CA ARG A 174 0.62 3.53 39.15
C ARG A 174 0.87 2.10 39.69
N PRO A 175 1.09 1.93 41.00
CA PRO A 175 1.17 0.60 41.61
C PRO A 175 -0.24 0.03 41.87
N GLY A 176 -0.59 -1.10 41.26
CA GLY A 176 -1.86 -1.80 41.59
C GLY A 176 -2.43 -2.78 40.56
N ILE A 177 -1.89 -2.91 39.35
CA ILE A 177 -2.44 -3.81 38.33
C ILE A 177 -1.87 -5.23 38.54
N GLN A 178 -2.73 -6.18 38.92
CA GLN A 178 -2.38 -7.61 38.98
C GLN A 178 -2.54 -8.27 37.61
N ASN A 179 -1.41 -8.76 37.08
CA ASN A 179 -1.27 -9.64 35.92
C ASN A 179 -1.88 -9.17 34.57
N PRO A 180 -1.46 -8.00 34.05
CA PRO A 180 -1.95 -7.38 32.81
C PRO A 180 -1.71 -8.22 31.55
N ILE A 181 -0.68 -9.07 31.55
CA ILE A 181 -0.34 -9.95 30.43
C ILE A 181 -1.44 -10.98 30.20
N THR A 182 -1.96 -11.58 31.28
CA THR A 182 -2.96 -12.65 31.18
C THR A 182 -4.28 -12.11 30.65
N GLU A 183 -4.69 -10.92 31.09
CA GLU A 183 -5.89 -10.23 30.58
C GLU A 183 -5.74 -9.86 29.10
N ALA A 184 -4.61 -9.26 28.71
CA ALA A 184 -4.34 -8.94 27.32
C ALA A 184 -4.32 -10.19 26.42
N MET A 185 -3.77 -11.32 26.91
CA MET A 185 -3.80 -12.60 26.19
C MET A 185 -5.23 -13.13 25.99
N LEU A 186 -6.10 -13.01 26.99
CA LEU A 186 -7.51 -13.42 26.89
C LEU A 186 -8.26 -12.51 25.90
N GLU A 187 -8.06 -11.20 25.97
CA GLU A 187 -8.64 -10.25 25.03
C GLU A 187 -8.23 -10.55 23.59
N ILE A 188 -6.94 -10.80 23.32
CA ILE A 188 -6.46 -11.15 21.98
C ILE A 188 -7.12 -12.44 21.49
N LYS A 189 -7.21 -13.47 22.34
CA LYS A 189 -7.89 -14.72 21.96
C LYS A 189 -9.36 -14.47 21.61
N GLY A 190 -10.06 -13.69 22.42
CA GLY A 190 -11.44 -13.28 22.17
C GLY A 190 -11.59 -12.51 20.85
N PHE A 191 -10.75 -11.50 20.64
CA PHE A 191 -10.70 -10.73 19.39
C PHE A 191 -10.45 -11.63 18.18
N LEU A 192 -9.51 -12.57 18.26
CA LEU A 192 -9.15 -13.44 17.14
C LEU A 192 -10.27 -14.44 16.79
N ALA A 193 -11.11 -14.80 17.76
CA ALA A 193 -12.27 -15.69 17.57
C ALA A 193 -13.47 -14.99 16.92
N GLU A 194 -13.57 -13.65 17.00
CA GLU A 194 -14.66 -12.92 16.34
C GLU A 194 -14.63 -13.08 14.80
N PRO A 195 -15.78 -13.00 14.13
CA PRO A 195 -15.83 -13.05 12.66
C PRO A 195 -15.06 -11.89 12.02
N LEU A 196 -14.58 -12.11 10.79
CA LEU A 196 -13.96 -11.07 9.99
C LEU A 196 -15.01 -10.05 9.52
N ILE A 197 -14.64 -8.78 9.51
CA ILE A 197 -15.51 -7.74 8.92
C ILE A 197 -15.31 -7.64 7.40
N PRO A 198 -16.27 -7.06 6.66
CA PRO A 198 -16.13 -6.81 5.23
C PRO A 198 -14.86 -6.02 4.90
N ARG A 199 -14.22 -6.32 3.76
CA ARG A 199 -12.93 -5.70 3.37
C ARG A 199 -12.98 -4.18 3.25
N LYS A 200 -14.14 -3.63 2.88
CA LYS A 200 -14.39 -2.20 2.72
C LYS A 200 -14.90 -1.52 4.01
N ALA A 201 -15.21 -2.28 5.05
CA ALA A 201 -15.63 -1.71 6.33
C ALA A 201 -14.46 -1.02 7.04
N ASP A 202 -14.79 -0.02 7.86
CA ASP A 202 -13.81 0.73 8.64
C ASP A 202 -13.38 -0.07 9.89
N PRO A 203 -12.11 -0.49 9.97
CA PRO A 203 -11.62 -1.20 11.15
C PRO A 203 -11.54 -0.31 12.39
N LEU A 204 -11.37 1.01 12.25
CA LEU A 204 -11.30 1.94 13.40
C LEU A 204 -12.66 2.05 14.07
N GLU A 205 -13.74 2.12 13.29
CA GLU A 205 -15.10 2.12 13.80
C GLU A 205 -15.44 0.80 14.52
N TRP A 206 -14.98 -0.33 13.96
CA TRP A 206 -15.14 -1.63 14.62
C TRP A 206 -14.47 -1.68 15.99
N TRP A 207 -13.25 -1.15 16.10
CA TRP A 207 -12.52 -1.06 17.37
C TRP A 207 -13.16 -0.06 18.34
N ARG A 208 -13.72 1.05 17.85
CA ARG A 208 -14.41 2.06 18.67
C ARG A 208 -15.58 1.43 19.43
N VAL A 209 -16.40 0.63 18.76
CA VAL A 209 -17.56 -0.05 19.36
C VAL A 209 -17.15 -1.09 20.41
N ARG A 210 -15.98 -1.71 20.26
CA ARG A 210 -15.48 -2.79 21.14
C ARG A 210 -14.40 -2.35 22.13
N ALA A 211 -14.13 -1.06 22.23
CA ALA A 211 -13.08 -0.53 23.09
C ALA A 211 -13.27 -0.86 24.58
N LEU A 212 -14.53 -1.09 25.01
CA LEU A 212 -14.85 -1.54 26.38
C LEU A 212 -14.62 -3.04 26.59
N VAL A 213 -14.75 -3.85 25.53
CA VAL A 213 -14.59 -5.31 25.59
C VAL A 213 -13.12 -5.70 25.50
N TYR A 214 -12.35 -4.99 24.67
CA TYR A 214 -10.94 -5.24 24.42
C TYR A 214 -10.10 -4.02 24.80
N HIS A 215 -10.14 -3.64 26.08
CA HIS A 215 -9.53 -2.40 26.55
C HIS A 215 -8.02 -2.36 26.33
N ASN A 216 -7.32 -3.43 26.75
CA ASN A 216 -5.86 -3.52 26.65
C ASN A 216 -5.43 -3.61 25.18
N VAL A 217 -6.08 -4.45 24.39
CA VAL A 217 -5.75 -4.62 22.97
C VAL A 217 -6.07 -3.38 22.14
N CYS A 218 -7.16 -2.66 22.48
CA CYS A 218 -7.51 -1.39 21.82
C CYS A 218 -6.43 -0.33 22.02
N THR A 219 -5.78 -0.31 23.18
CA THR A 219 -4.67 0.63 23.43
C THR A 219 -3.47 0.33 22.53
N ILE A 220 -3.11 -0.95 22.37
CA ILE A 220 -2.05 -1.37 21.43
C ILE A 220 -2.45 -1.04 19.99
N MET A 221 -3.69 -1.36 19.62
CA MET A 221 -4.23 -1.12 18.28
C MET A 221 -4.06 0.34 17.86
N LYS A 222 -4.33 1.31 18.73
CA LYS A 222 -4.13 2.74 18.43
C LYS A 222 -2.69 3.08 18.03
N THR A 223 -1.69 2.34 18.52
CA THR A 223 -0.27 2.56 18.19
C THR A 223 0.19 1.85 16.91
N ARG A 224 -0.59 0.89 16.41
CA ARG A 224 -0.20 0.04 15.27
C ARG A 224 -1.09 0.22 14.06
N LEU A 225 -2.41 0.21 14.24
CA LEU A 225 -3.37 0.20 13.15
C LEU A 225 -3.37 1.51 12.35
N CYS A 226 -2.95 2.62 12.97
CA CYS A 226 -2.80 3.91 12.30
C CYS A 226 -1.51 4.05 11.48
N ILE A 227 -0.64 3.04 11.46
CA ILE A 227 0.60 3.08 10.67
C ILE A 227 0.24 3.05 9.19
N VAL A 228 0.61 4.12 8.49
CA VAL A 228 0.53 4.19 7.03
C VAL A 228 1.55 3.26 6.41
N ALA A 229 1.19 2.64 5.30
CA ALA A 229 2.03 1.61 4.69
C ALA A 229 3.13 2.20 3.79
N THR A 230 2.99 3.46 3.40
CA THR A 230 3.86 4.15 2.44
C THR A 230 4.22 5.54 2.97
N SER A 231 5.33 6.10 2.49
CA SER A 231 5.74 7.50 2.72
C SER A 231 4.93 8.50 1.88
N VAL A 232 4.08 8.03 0.97
CA VAL A 232 3.36 8.88 0.00
C VAL A 232 2.54 10.00 0.65
N PRO A 233 1.84 9.80 1.79
CA PRO A 233 1.16 10.90 2.48
C PRO A 233 2.13 12.02 2.88
N SER A 234 3.29 11.68 3.43
CA SER A 234 4.32 12.66 3.80
C SER A 234 4.90 13.37 2.57
N GLU A 235 5.18 12.64 1.49
CA GLU A 235 5.67 13.20 0.22
C GLU A 235 4.65 14.17 -0.40
N ARG A 236 3.35 13.90 -0.27
CA ARG A 236 2.29 14.79 -0.76
C ARG A 236 2.26 16.11 0.01
N VAL A 237 2.43 16.07 1.33
CA VAL A 237 2.55 17.27 2.18
C VAL A 237 3.79 18.07 1.78
N PHE A 238 4.94 17.41 1.61
CA PHE A 238 6.18 18.08 1.22
C PHE A 238 6.15 18.59 -0.23
N SER A 239 5.48 17.92 -1.16
CA SER A 239 5.33 18.37 -2.55
C SER A 239 4.45 19.62 -2.64
N LYS A 240 3.30 19.64 -1.95
CA LYS A 240 2.46 20.84 -1.85
C LYS A 240 3.20 22.01 -1.18
N THR A 241 3.95 21.72 -0.12
CA THR A 241 4.75 22.74 0.56
C THR A 241 5.90 23.23 -0.33
N GLY A 242 6.54 22.34 -1.08
CA GLY A 242 7.59 22.66 -2.04
C GLY A 242 7.12 23.68 -3.06
N GLN A 243 5.92 23.51 -3.63
CA GLN A 243 5.31 24.49 -4.54
C GLN A 243 5.07 25.86 -3.88
N ILE A 244 4.68 25.89 -2.60
CA ILE A 244 4.51 27.16 -1.85
C ILE A 244 5.87 27.88 -1.68
N ILE A 245 6.94 27.11 -1.50
CA ILE A 245 8.30 27.62 -1.28
C ILE A 245 8.94 28.09 -2.59
N THR A 246 8.89 27.27 -3.65
CA THR A 246 9.62 27.52 -4.90
C THR A 246 8.91 28.53 -5.80
N ASP A 247 7.57 28.51 -5.87
CA ASP A 247 6.85 29.25 -6.91
C ASP A 247 6.22 30.55 -6.39
N ARG A 248 6.09 30.73 -5.06
CA ARG A 248 5.36 31.88 -4.49
C ARG A 248 6.11 32.73 -3.46
N ARG A 249 7.11 32.25 -2.70
CA ARG A 249 7.86 33.07 -1.72
C ARG A 249 9.26 32.54 -1.39
N ASN A 250 10.30 33.19 -1.93
CA ASN A 250 11.72 32.83 -1.74
C ASN A 250 12.34 33.20 -0.36
N ARG A 251 11.55 33.59 0.65
CA ARG A 251 12.06 34.13 1.93
C ARG A 251 11.27 33.68 3.17
N LEU A 252 10.85 32.42 3.21
CA LEU A 252 10.28 31.85 4.43
C LEU A 252 11.39 31.33 5.34
N SER A 253 11.39 31.79 6.59
CA SER A 253 12.24 31.21 7.64
C SER A 253 11.82 29.76 7.93
N PRO A 254 12.74 28.87 8.35
CA PRO A 254 12.39 27.49 8.74
C PRO A 254 11.26 27.37 9.77
N SER A 255 11.11 28.34 10.69
CA SER A 255 10.00 28.32 11.67
C SER A 255 8.63 28.48 11.01
N LYS A 256 8.45 29.54 10.21
CA LYS A 256 7.23 29.77 9.43
C LYS A 256 6.94 28.65 8.43
N MET A 257 7.98 28.00 7.89
CA MET A 257 7.81 26.83 7.05
C MET A 257 7.16 25.67 7.82
N ARG A 258 7.62 25.36 9.04
CA ARG A 258 7.01 24.33 9.88
C ARG A 258 5.56 24.63 10.21
N GLU A 259 5.24 25.88 10.54
CA GLU A 259 3.86 26.31 10.81
C GLU A 259 2.96 26.14 9.58
N LEU A 260 3.42 26.53 8.38
CA LEU A 260 2.66 26.35 7.15
C LEU A 260 2.48 24.88 6.75
N VAL A 261 3.52 24.06 6.91
CA VAL A 261 3.45 22.61 6.70
C VAL A 261 2.45 21.97 7.65
N PHE A 262 2.39 22.46 8.90
CA PHE A 262 1.44 21.96 9.90
C PHE A 262 0.01 22.42 9.62
N LEU A 263 -0.21 23.69 9.26
CA LEU A 263 -1.55 24.22 9.03
C LEU A 263 -2.21 23.64 7.78
N ASN A 264 -1.47 23.45 6.69
CA ASN A 264 -2.02 23.03 5.39
C ASN A 264 -2.86 21.72 5.44
N PRO A 265 -2.42 20.62 6.09
CA PRO A 265 -3.23 19.41 6.22
C PRO A 265 -4.28 19.45 7.35
N ASN A 266 -4.27 20.47 8.22
CA ASN A 266 -5.14 20.56 9.41
C ASN A 266 -6.23 21.65 9.29
N LEU A 267 -6.29 22.36 8.17
CA LEU A 267 -7.34 23.32 7.81
C LEU A 267 -8.37 22.68 6.88
#